data_AF-A0A2N0QNN2-F1
#
_entry.id   AF-A0A2N0QNN2-F1
#
_cell.length_a   1.000
_cell.length_b   1.000
_cell.length_c   1.000
_cell.angle_alpha   90.00
_cell.angle_beta   90.00
_cell.angle_gamma   90.00
#
_symmetry.space_group_name_H-M   'P 1'
#
loop_
_entity.id
_entity.type
_entity.pdbx_description
1 polymer ?
#
loop_
_entity_poly.entity_id
_entity_poly.type
_entity_poly.pdbx_seq_one_letter_code
_entity_poly.pdbx_strand_id
1 'polypeptide(L)'
;MNLTCDSPIEQTYYLCRIEHSQVCYYCGEEDNLINPSPEVLSRFRIVYPLCEVCQENGVTFFTKEKILVKHNCLLERPNYKKNLFLL
;
A
#
# COMPACT_ATOMS: atom_id res chain seq x y z
N MET A 1 -7.37 9.01 2.54
CA MET A 1 -6.13 9.80 2.58
C MET A 1 -6.22 10.79 1.43
N ASN A 2 -6.43 12.08 1.70
CA ASN A 2 -6.58 13.08 0.64
C ASN A 2 -5.20 13.62 0.27
N LEU A 3 -4.69 13.19 -0.88
CA LEU A 3 -3.51 13.76 -1.51
C LEU A 3 -3.94 15.08 -2.17
N THR A 4 -3.65 16.22 -1.54
CA THR A 4 -3.92 17.52 -2.13
C THR A 4 -2.69 17.97 -2.93
N CYS A 5 -2.76 17.83 -4.25
CA CYS A 5 -1.85 18.50 -5.19
C CYS A 5 -2.66 19.47 -6.06
N ASP A 6 -2.19 20.69 -6.30
CA ASP A 6 -2.93 21.71 -7.03
C ASP A 6 -2.91 21.53 -8.56
N SER A 7 -2.20 20.51 -9.07
CA SER A 7 -2.17 20.17 -10.50
C SER A 7 -3.21 19.10 -10.83
N PRO A 8 -4.23 19.39 -11.68
CA PRO A 8 -5.20 18.40 -12.12
C PRO A 8 -4.55 17.21 -12.82
N ILE A 9 -3.47 17.45 -13.57
CA ILE A 9 -2.74 16.41 -14.31
C ILE A 9 -2.00 15.50 -13.34
N GLU A 10 -1.38 16.04 -12.29
CA GLU A 10 -0.70 15.21 -11.29
C GLU A 10 -1.71 14.45 -10.43
N GLN A 11 -2.83 15.07 -10.03
CA GLN A 11 -3.90 14.35 -9.36
C GLN A 11 -4.41 13.19 -10.22
N THR A 12 -4.70 13.41 -11.50
CA THR A 12 -5.11 12.33 -12.40
C THR A 12 -4.00 11.29 -12.58
N TYR A 13 -2.74 11.68 -12.70
CA TYR A 13 -1.61 10.74 -12.83
C TYR A 13 -1.42 9.87 -11.58
N TYR A 14 -1.50 10.46 -10.39
CA TYR A 14 -1.43 9.72 -9.14
C TYR A 14 -2.70 8.91 -8.87
N LEU A 15 -3.89 9.43 -9.16
CA LEU A 15 -5.15 8.70 -9.04
C LEU A 15 -5.23 7.52 -10.03
N CYS A 16 -4.81 7.68 -11.29
CA CYS A 16 -4.70 6.58 -12.26
C CYS A 16 -3.69 5.52 -11.83
N ARG A 17 -2.63 5.90 -11.11
CA ARG A 17 -1.68 4.93 -10.53
C ARG A 17 -2.21 4.27 -9.26
N ILE A 18 -3.10 4.96 -8.54
CA ILE A 18 -3.79 4.44 -7.36
C ILE A 18 -4.94 3.53 -7.79
N GLU A 19 -5.60 3.77 -8.93
CA GLU A 19 -6.42 2.80 -9.67
C GLU A 19 -5.51 1.76 -10.32
N HIS A 20 -4.83 1.01 -9.47
CA HIS A 20 -4.45 -0.38 -9.64
C HIS A 20 -4.48 -0.89 -11.08
N SER A 21 -3.33 -0.80 -11.76
CA SER A 21 -3.06 -1.77 -12.81
C SER A 21 -3.18 -3.15 -12.15
N GLN A 22 -4.33 -3.80 -12.32
CA GLN A 22 -4.61 -5.18 -11.93
C GLN A 22 -3.84 -6.07 -12.91
N VAL A 23 -2.53 -5.88 -12.97
CA VAL A 23 -1.60 -6.59 -13.84
C VAL A 23 -0.56 -7.25 -12.96
N CYS A 24 -0.17 -8.45 -13.33
CA CYS A 24 0.93 -9.15 -12.68
C CYS A 24 2.20 -8.30 -12.76
N TYR A 25 2.85 -8.09 -11.62
CA TYR A 25 4.06 -7.28 -11.52
C TYR A 25 5.21 -7.75 -12.44
N TYR A 26 5.26 -9.06 -12.73
CA TYR A 26 6.37 -9.66 -13.47
C TYR A 26 6.11 -9.76 -14.98
N CYS A 27 4.92 -10.16 -15.39
CA CYS A 27 4.61 -10.41 -16.80
C CYS A 27 3.61 -9.42 -17.42
N GLY A 28 2.93 -8.61 -16.61
CA GLY A 28 1.94 -7.64 -17.08
C GLY A 28 0.57 -8.23 -17.43
N GLU A 29 0.34 -9.53 -17.22
CA GLU A 29 -0.97 -10.17 -17.47
C GLU A 29 -2.05 -9.65 -16.51
N GLU A 30 -3.23 -9.37 -17.05
CA GLU A 30 -4.40 -8.89 -16.29
C GLU A 30 -5.24 -10.04 -15.73
N ASP A 31 -5.19 -11.20 -16.40
CA ASP A 31 -5.97 -12.38 -16.04
C ASP A 31 -5.25 -13.26 -15.01
N ASN A 32 -6.03 -14.12 -14.33
CA ASN A 32 -5.54 -15.13 -13.38
C ASN A 32 -4.69 -14.53 -12.25
N LEU A 33 -5.02 -13.31 -11.81
CA LEU A 33 -4.40 -12.70 -10.64
C LEU A 33 -4.82 -13.42 -9.37
N ILE A 34 -3.82 -13.72 -8.55
CA ILE A 34 -4.00 -14.39 -7.27
C ILE A 34 -4.29 -13.34 -6.20
N ASN A 35 -5.31 -13.62 -5.39
CA ASN A 35 -5.56 -12.84 -4.19
C ASN A 35 -4.48 -13.13 -3.13
N PRO A 36 -3.73 -12.12 -2.67
CA PRO A 36 -2.76 -12.32 -1.60
C PRO A 36 -3.44 -12.74 -0.30
N SER A 37 -2.78 -13.63 0.45
CA SER A 37 -3.35 -14.14 1.70
C SER A 37 -3.46 -13.02 2.76
N PRO A 38 -4.40 -13.13 3.72
CA PRO A 38 -4.52 -12.16 4.82
C PRO A 38 -3.22 -11.99 5.62
N GLU A 39 -2.41 -13.04 5.72
CA GLU A 39 -1.11 -13.01 6.38
C GLU A 39 -0.14 -12.07 5.65
N VAL A 40 -0.08 -12.11 4.31
CA VAL A 40 0.75 -11.20 3.52
C VAL A 40 0.25 -9.77 3.67
N LEU A 41 -1.07 -9.55 3.57
CA LEU A 41 -1.67 -8.22 3.69
C LEU A 41 -1.48 -7.59 5.09
N SER A 42 -1.44 -8.39 6.15
CA SER A 42 -1.17 -7.89 7.51
C SER A 42 0.30 -7.56 7.77
N ARG A 43 1.22 -8.07 6.95
CA ARG A 43 2.67 -7.89 7.14
C ARG A 43 3.26 -6.78 6.27
N PHE A 44 2.60 -6.40 5.18
CA PHE A 44 3.15 -5.46 4.20
C PHE A 44 2.13 -4.39 3.84
N ARG A 45 2.55 -3.13 3.75
CA ARG A 45 1.66 -2.04 3.30
C ARG A 45 1.39 -2.10 1.81
N ILE A 46 2.35 -2.59 1.03
CA ILE A 46 2.25 -2.65 -0.43
C ILE A 46 2.51 -4.09 -0.86
N VAL A 47 1.50 -4.67 -1.52
CA VAL A 47 1.55 -5.98 -2.15
C VAL A 47 1.18 -5.79 -3.61
N TYR A 48 2.10 -6.06 -4.52
CA TYR A 48 1.85 -5.94 -5.96
C TYR A 48 1.17 -7.22 -6.50
N PRO A 49 0.27 -7.14 -7.48
CA PRO A 49 -0.44 -8.32 -8.01
C PRO A 49 0.51 -9.35 -8.62
N LEU A 50 0.10 -10.61 -8.58
CA LEU A 50 0.81 -11.77 -9.10
C LEU A 50 -0.18 -12.69 -9.79
N CYS A 51 0.14 -13.21 -10.98
CA CYS A 51 -0.68 -14.22 -11.65
C CYS A 51 -0.25 -15.66 -11.31
N GLU A 52 -1.15 -16.61 -11.52
CA GLU A 52 -0.94 -18.05 -11.32
C GLU A 52 0.29 -18.58 -12.06
N VAL A 53 0.46 -18.24 -13.34
CA VAL A 53 1.60 -18.68 -14.15
C VAL A 53 2.93 -18.26 -13.54
N CYS A 54 3.02 -17.01 -13.05
CA CYS A 54 4.23 -16.54 -12.38
C CYS A 54 4.45 -17.26 -11.03
N GLN A 55 3.38 -17.53 -10.29
CA GLN A 55 3.48 -18.32 -9.05
C GLN A 55 3.97 -19.75 -9.30
N GLU A 56 3.45 -20.43 -10.32
CA GLU A 56 3.88 -21.77 -10.73
C GLU A 56 5.33 -21.79 -11.20
N ASN A 57 5.80 -20.71 -11.83
CA ASN A 57 7.19 -20.50 -12.20
C ASN A 57 8.11 -20.20 -11.00
N GLY A 58 7.58 -20.19 -9.77
CA GLY A 58 8.35 -20.11 -8.54
C GLY A 58 8.59 -18.69 -8.02
N VAL A 59 7.98 -17.66 -8.62
CA VAL A 59 8.05 -16.30 -8.06
C VAL A 59 6.89 -16.04 -7.10
N THR A 60 7.13 -15.18 -6.11
CA THR A 60 6.12 -14.82 -5.09
C THR A 60 5.76 -13.34 -5.17
N PHE A 61 4.75 -12.94 -4.40
CA PHE A 61 4.28 -11.55 -4.34
C PHE A 61 5.45 -10.61 -4.07
N PHE A 62 5.63 -9.63 -4.96
CA PHE A 62 6.53 -8.53 -4.69
C PHE A 62 5.90 -7.63 -3.64
N THR A 63 6.64 -7.36 -2.57
CA THR A 63 6.14 -6.62 -1.41
C THR A 63 7.08 -5.48 -1.03
N LYS A 64 6.51 -4.38 -0.54
CA LYS A 64 7.25 -3.25 0.01
C LYS A 64 6.67 -2.84 1.36
N GLU A 65 7.49 -2.14 2.14
CA GLU A 65 7.11 -1.55 3.43
C GLU A 65 6.53 -2.55 4.43
N LYS A 66 7.41 -3.35 5.04
CA LYS A 66 7.03 -4.25 6.15
C LYS A 66 6.38 -3.45 7.29
N ILE A 67 5.24 -3.93 7.75
CA ILE A 67 4.54 -3.39 8.92
C ILE A 67 5.27 -3.91 10.16
N LEU A 68 5.99 -3.03 10.84
CA LEU A 68 6.56 -3.34 12.15
C LEU A 68 5.44 -3.26 13.19
N VAL A 69 4.90 -4.42 13.58
CA VAL A 69 4.02 -4.51 14.75
C VAL A 69 4.92 -4.35 15.99
N LYS A 70 4.99 -3.14 16.56
CA LYS A 70 5.58 -2.92 17.89
C LYS A 70 4.74 -3.72 18.88
N HIS A 71 5.22 -4.89 19.30
CA HIS A 71 4.70 -5.56 20.50
C HIS A 71 4.92 -4.62 21.70
N ASN A 72 3.84 -4.26 22.38
CA ASN A 72 3.72 -3.35 23.52
C ASN A 72 3.99 -1.84 23.26
N CYS A 73 2.91 -1.08 23.13
CA CYS A 73 2.87 0.34 23.49
C CYS A 73 1.54 0.65 24.21
N LEU A 74 1.49 0.40 25.51
CA LEU A 74 1.09 1.47 26.43
C LEU A 74 2.19 2.53 26.31
N LEU A 75 2.14 3.36 25.27
CA LEU A 75 2.92 4.58 25.21
C LEU A 75 1.95 5.73 25.27
N GLU A 76 2.07 6.44 26.38
CA GLU A 76 1.49 7.74 26.64
C GLU A 76 1.58 8.61 25.39
N ARG A 77 0.45 9.19 25.02
CA ARG A 77 0.40 10.20 23.95
C ARG A 77 1.43 11.29 24.29
N PRO A 78 2.38 11.63 23.40
CA PRO A 78 3.12 12.86 23.56
C PRO A 78 2.10 14.01 23.51
N ASN A 79 2.05 14.72 24.62
CA ASN A 79 1.18 15.86 24.88
C ASN A 79 1.44 16.93 23.81
N TYR A 80 0.67 16.94 22.72
CA TYR A 80 0.59 18.13 21.88
C TYR A 80 -0.12 19.19 22.72
N LYS A 81 0.67 20.04 23.37
CA LYS A 81 0.18 21.25 24.02
C LYS A 81 -0.66 22.01 23.00
N LYS A 82 -1.97 22.07 23.24
CA LYS A 82 -2.87 23.06 22.65
C LYS A 82 -2.34 24.43 23.04
N ASN A 83 -1.57 25.08 22.18
CA ASN A 83 -1.46 26.54 22.22
C ASN A 83 -2.66 27.11 21.49
N LEU A 84 -3.72 27.28 22.28
CA LEU A 84 -4.82 28.19 22.02
C LEU A 84 -4.22 29.60 21.93
N PHE A 85 -4.01 30.10 20.72
CA PHE A 85 -3.80 31.54 20.54
C PHE A 85 -5.15 32.22 20.79
N LEU A 86 -5.26 32.83 21.97
CA LEU A 86 -6.20 33.90 22.25
C LEU A 86 -5.83 35.10 21.37
N LEU A 87 -6.71 35.46 20.46
CA LEU A 87 -6.97 36.86 20.07
C LEU A 87 -8.49 37.04 20.03
#